data_AF-A0AAD6UX96-F1
#
_entry.id   AF-A0AAD6UX96-F1
#
_cell.length_a   1.000
_cell.length_b   1.000
_cell.length_c   1.000
_cell.angle_alpha   90.00
_cell.angle_beta   90.00
_cell.angle_gamma   90.00
#
_symmetry.space_group_name_H-M   'P 1'
#
loop_
_entity.id
_entity.type
_entity.pdbx_description
1 polymer ?
#
loop_
_entity_poly.entity_id
_entity_poly.type
_entity_poly.pdbx_seq_one_letter_code
_entity_poly.pdbx_strand_id
1 'polypeptide(L)'
;SATRTLPMSAHTAPSLPTPQLVCDVQITSKTTLEKLYTWPAGTVLEYPETSATGSIGHLFPISTFTPTRNMMYSTGDPKGGPGKKHPVYVDILLDDNGQKVPCKLSFKTCIRACPYADLEDLRAPHTTASWEEIARRLALEQKQQDDHLSTNAILFRKTLSYFVALQRQGCGGPPHEETVYSASELDERDEWIAQQEQIRRGHSPRPTCNGRLFFRYDGQGRAFVVCEHRNRKGNLDHLIDFTAGSGLYNTEYLEALFFNDTDMIAEFEEQGLAVANTGPSSICTTVANCSTIKVDRVNEHRDADGKIVLAALTRLKCKCKFLLYEPHPEYAKQCPWVLLVCHGDHPHPIPLPTKT
;
A
#
# COMPACT_ATOMS: atom_id res chain seq x y z
N SER A 1 -14.75 -17.86 31.83
CA SER A 1 -14.83 -17.30 30.47
C SER A 1 -14.90 -18.43 29.47
N ALA A 2 -16.04 -18.60 28.80
CA ALA A 2 -16.25 -19.65 27.81
C ALA A 2 -15.67 -19.18 26.47
N THR A 3 -14.59 -19.82 26.03
CA THR A 3 -13.98 -19.60 24.71
C THR A 3 -14.95 -20.11 23.64
N ARG A 4 -15.62 -19.18 22.97
CA ARG A 4 -16.55 -19.46 21.88
C ARG A 4 -15.73 -19.67 20.61
N THR A 5 -15.27 -20.90 20.38
CA THR A 5 -14.68 -21.32 19.10
C THR A 5 -15.78 -21.28 18.03
N LEU A 6 -15.70 -20.30 17.14
CA LEU A 6 -16.55 -20.29 15.95
C LEU A 6 -16.08 -21.43 15.03
N PRO A 7 -16.98 -22.33 14.59
CA PRO A 7 -16.62 -23.30 13.57
C PRO A 7 -16.34 -22.55 12.26
N MET A 8 -15.08 -22.56 11.82
CA MET A 8 -14.76 -22.23 10.43
C MET A 8 -15.42 -23.29 9.56
N SER A 9 -16.58 -22.94 9.00
CA SER A 9 -17.22 -23.74 7.96
C SER A 9 -16.21 -23.91 6.83
N ALA A 10 -15.83 -25.17 6.55
CA ALA A 10 -15.01 -25.50 5.39
C ALA A 10 -15.86 -25.23 4.15
N HIS A 11 -15.87 -23.98 3.69
CA HIS A 11 -16.36 -23.65 2.37
C HIS A 11 -15.41 -24.34 1.39
N THR A 12 -15.85 -25.47 0.83
CA THR A 12 -15.21 -26.07 -0.33
C THR A 12 -15.16 -25.00 -1.40
N ALA A 13 -13.97 -24.42 -1.62
CA ALA A 13 -13.79 -23.40 -2.63
C ALA A 13 -14.30 -23.97 -3.95
N PRO A 14 -15.15 -23.23 -4.70
CA PRO A 14 -15.58 -23.70 -6.01
C PRO A 14 -14.33 -24.02 -6.83
N SER A 15 -14.26 -25.25 -7.36
CA SER A 15 -13.14 -25.68 -8.18
C SER A 15 -13.02 -24.71 -9.35
N LEU A 16 -11.94 -23.92 -9.36
CA LEU A 16 -11.68 -22.99 -10.45
C LEU A 16 -11.63 -23.78 -11.76
N PRO A 17 -12.23 -23.27 -12.84
CA PRO A 17 -12.15 -23.95 -14.12
C PRO A 17 -10.69 -24.09 -14.55
N THR A 18 -10.28 -25.32 -14.87
CA THR A 18 -8.93 -25.61 -15.31
C THR A 18 -8.70 -24.98 -16.69
N PRO A 19 -7.67 -24.12 -16.86
CA PRO A 19 -7.34 -23.56 -18.17
C PRO A 19 -6.83 -24.67 -19.10
N GLN A 20 -7.02 -24.48 -20.41
CA GLN A 20 -6.30 -25.27 -21.40
C GLN A 20 -4.85 -24.78 -21.47
N LEU A 21 -3.90 -25.71 -21.55
CA LEU A 21 -2.47 -25.41 -21.57
C LEU A 21 -1.84 -25.92 -22.87
N VAL A 22 -1.10 -25.04 -23.54
CA VAL A 22 -0.24 -25.37 -24.70
C VAL A 22 1.17 -24.86 -24.43
N CYS A 23 2.19 -25.61 -24.79
CA CYS A 23 3.60 -25.21 -24.62
C CYS A 23 4.22 -24.74 -25.94
N ASP A 24 5.30 -23.99 -25.85
CA ASP A 24 6.15 -23.58 -26.99
C ASP A 24 5.38 -22.86 -28.11
N VAL A 25 4.51 -21.93 -27.74
CA VAL A 25 3.63 -21.22 -28.68
C VAL A 25 4.32 -19.96 -29.22
N GLN A 26 4.60 -19.95 -30.52
CA GLN A 26 5.08 -18.74 -31.19
C GLN A 26 3.95 -17.72 -31.34
N ILE A 27 4.17 -16.50 -30.82
CA ILE A 27 3.17 -15.42 -30.90
C ILE A 27 3.61 -14.25 -31.78
N THR A 28 4.92 -14.11 -32.02
CA THR A 28 5.51 -13.20 -33.01
C THR A 28 6.79 -13.82 -33.57
N SER A 29 7.39 -13.19 -34.58
CA SER A 29 8.69 -13.60 -35.11
C SER A 29 9.84 -13.54 -34.08
N LYS A 30 9.65 -12.84 -32.95
CA LYS A 30 10.68 -12.64 -31.91
C LYS A 30 10.29 -13.20 -30.55
N THR A 31 9.10 -13.77 -30.40
CA THR A 31 8.58 -14.18 -29.09
C THR A 31 7.87 -15.52 -29.19
N THR A 32 8.39 -16.47 -28.42
CA THR A 32 7.78 -17.78 -28.16
C THR A 32 7.44 -17.85 -26.69
N LEU A 33 6.23 -18.30 -26.40
CA LEU A 33 5.74 -18.54 -25.04
C LEU A 33 6.14 -19.94 -24.61
N GLU A 34 6.69 -20.08 -23.41
CA GLU A 34 6.95 -21.39 -22.81
C GLU A 34 5.63 -22.11 -22.52
N LYS A 35 4.62 -21.36 -22.06
CA LYS A 35 3.26 -21.83 -21.78
C LYS A 35 2.24 -20.79 -22.22
N LEU A 36 1.12 -21.26 -22.74
CA LEU A 36 -0.08 -20.48 -23.03
C LEU A 36 -1.27 -21.11 -22.32
N TYR A 37 -1.84 -20.36 -21.37
CA TYR A 37 -3.07 -20.71 -20.67
C TYR A 37 -4.27 -20.06 -21.37
N THR A 38 -5.27 -20.85 -21.76
CA THR A 38 -6.55 -20.35 -22.28
C THR A 38 -7.63 -20.48 -21.21
N TRP A 39 -8.14 -19.34 -20.77
CA TRP A 39 -9.09 -19.26 -19.66
C TRP A 39 -10.54 -19.16 -20.15
N PRO A 40 -11.51 -19.77 -19.45
CA PRO A 40 -12.93 -19.55 -19.74
C PRO A 40 -13.40 -18.13 -19.44
N ALA A 41 -14.51 -17.73 -20.06
CA ALA A 41 -15.13 -16.43 -19.83
C ALA A 41 -15.51 -16.25 -18.35
N GLY A 42 -15.29 -15.04 -17.82
CA GLY A 42 -15.56 -14.72 -16.42
C GLY A 42 -14.47 -15.12 -15.43
N THR A 43 -13.39 -15.78 -15.89
CA THR A 43 -12.26 -16.12 -15.00
C THR A 43 -11.55 -14.86 -14.49
N VAL A 44 -11.28 -14.82 -13.19
CA VAL A 44 -10.48 -13.78 -12.54
C VAL A 44 -9.11 -14.35 -12.21
N LEU A 45 -8.06 -13.81 -12.83
CA LEU A 45 -6.68 -14.18 -12.55
C LEU A 45 -5.98 -13.06 -11.77
N GLU A 46 -5.75 -13.29 -10.48
CA GLU A 46 -5.11 -12.31 -9.60
C GLU A 46 -3.58 -12.33 -9.68
N TYR A 47 -3.01 -13.54 -9.76
CA TYR A 47 -1.57 -13.78 -9.75
C TYR A 47 -1.18 -14.62 -10.96
N PRO A 48 -1.02 -14.01 -12.16
CA PRO A 48 -0.55 -14.78 -13.31
C PRO A 48 0.83 -15.39 -13.07
N GLU A 49 1.01 -16.62 -13.54
CA GLU A 49 2.35 -17.21 -13.68
C GLU A 49 3.20 -16.37 -14.65
N THR A 50 4.48 -16.26 -14.30
CA THR A 50 5.52 -15.57 -15.05
C THR A 50 6.70 -16.53 -15.26
N SER A 51 7.76 -16.09 -15.94
CA SER A 51 8.96 -16.90 -16.17
C SER A 51 10.21 -16.05 -16.01
N ALA A 52 11.22 -16.59 -15.33
CA ALA A 52 12.49 -15.89 -15.12
C ALA A 52 13.28 -15.70 -16.42
N THR A 53 13.18 -16.66 -17.35
CA THR A 53 13.98 -16.72 -18.58
C THR A 53 13.16 -16.53 -19.84
N GLY A 54 11.88 -16.93 -19.83
CA GLY A 54 11.00 -16.89 -21.00
C GLY A 54 9.75 -16.09 -20.77
N SER A 55 8.66 -16.47 -21.44
CA SER A 55 7.39 -15.75 -21.40
C SER A 55 6.22 -16.70 -21.22
N ILE A 56 5.26 -16.29 -20.40
CA ILE A 56 4.03 -17.05 -20.13
C ILE A 56 2.85 -16.24 -20.67
N GLY A 57 2.03 -16.86 -21.52
CA GLY A 57 0.83 -16.26 -22.05
C GLY A 57 -0.42 -16.67 -21.29
N HIS A 58 -1.34 -15.74 -21.14
CA HIS A 58 -2.68 -15.93 -20.58
C HIS A 58 -3.69 -15.33 -21.55
N LEU A 59 -4.46 -16.18 -22.21
CA LEU A 59 -5.48 -15.82 -23.20
C LEU A 59 -6.86 -15.79 -22.54
N PHE A 60 -7.56 -14.67 -22.69
CA PHE A 60 -8.87 -14.45 -22.09
C PHE A 60 -9.91 -14.06 -23.15
N PRO A 61 -11.16 -14.51 -23.05
CA PRO A 61 -12.24 -13.97 -23.85
C PRO A 61 -12.43 -12.48 -23.54
N ILE A 62 -12.65 -11.67 -24.58
CA ILE A 62 -13.08 -10.29 -24.42
C ILE A 62 -14.41 -10.30 -23.67
N SER A 63 -14.42 -9.66 -22.51
CA SER A 63 -15.60 -9.48 -21.69
C SER A 63 -15.71 -8.02 -21.26
N THR A 64 -16.74 -7.70 -20.47
CA THR A 64 -16.87 -6.38 -19.83
C THR A 64 -15.74 -6.08 -18.85
N PHE A 65 -14.89 -7.05 -18.51
CA PHE A 65 -13.77 -6.90 -17.60
C PHE A 65 -12.43 -7.04 -18.33
N THR A 66 -11.57 -6.03 -18.20
CA THR A 66 -10.17 -6.13 -18.61
C THR A 66 -9.42 -7.07 -17.64
N PRO A 67 -8.72 -8.12 -18.10
CA PRO A 67 -8.03 -9.07 -17.23
C PRO A 67 -7.09 -8.39 -16.21
N THR A 68 -6.49 -7.28 -16.61
CA THR A 68 -5.53 -6.54 -15.79
C THR A 68 -6.13 -5.75 -14.63
N ARG A 69 -7.46 -5.66 -14.49
CA ARG A 69 -8.11 -4.89 -13.41
C ARG A 69 -8.04 -5.60 -12.06
N ASN A 70 -8.01 -6.92 -12.06
CA ASN A 70 -8.05 -7.75 -10.84
C ASN A 70 -6.67 -8.34 -10.49
N MET A 71 -5.64 -8.02 -11.28
CA MET A 71 -4.29 -8.51 -11.00
C MET A 71 -3.68 -7.79 -9.80
N MET A 72 -3.13 -8.55 -8.86
CA MET A 72 -2.41 -8.01 -7.71
C MET A 72 -1.03 -7.48 -8.10
N TYR A 73 -0.45 -8.04 -9.17
CA TYR A 73 0.84 -7.60 -9.71
C TYR A 73 0.75 -6.45 -10.71
N SER A 74 -0.34 -5.68 -10.91
CA SER A 74 -0.23 -4.58 -11.90
C SER A 74 -1.29 -3.46 -11.82
N THR A 75 -0.87 -2.26 -12.27
CA THR A 75 -1.63 -1.12 -12.88
C THR A 75 -0.92 0.24 -12.73
N GLY A 76 0.30 0.25 -12.16
CA GLY A 76 1.10 1.47 -12.02
C GLY A 76 1.76 1.89 -13.33
N ASP A 77 2.11 3.17 -13.41
CA ASP A 77 2.94 3.73 -14.48
C ASP A 77 4.34 3.10 -14.52
N PRO A 78 5.16 3.28 -15.58
CA PRO A 78 4.77 3.89 -16.83
C PRO A 78 3.82 2.97 -17.57
N LYS A 79 2.66 3.52 -17.92
CA LYS A 79 1.80 2.97 -18.95
C LYS A 79 2.34 3.52 -20.26
N GLY A 80 2.84 2.63 -21.10
CA GLY A 80 3.21 2.98 -22.46
C GLY A 80 2.68 1.94 -23.43
N GLY A 81 2.60 2.35 -24.68
CA GLY A 81 2.51 1.48 -25.82
C GLY A 81 3.40 2.06 -26.91
N PRO A 82 3.80 1.26 -27.92
CA PRO A 82 4.22 1.85 -29.18
C PRO A 82 3.13 2.86 -29.58
N GLY A 83 3.49 4.11 -29.87
CA GLY A 83 2.51 5.13 -30.23
C GLY A 83 1.58 4.63 -31.35
N LYS A 84 0.39 5.23 -31.51
CA LYS A 84 -0.68 4.81 -32.45
C LYS A 84 -0.24 4.51 -33.91
N LYS A 85 1.00 4.78 -34.27
CA LYS A 85 1.55 4.69 -35.62
C LYS A 85 1.88 3.28 -36.11
N HIS A 86 2.02 2.27 -35.23
CA HIS A 86 2.35 0.90 -35.67
C HIS A 86 1.50 -0.15 -34.93
N PRO A 87 0.49 -0.74 -35.60
CA PRO A 87 -0.25 -1.86 -35.02
C PRO A 87 0.68 -3.05 -34.83
N VAL A 88 0.49 -3.78 -33.73
CA VAL A 88 1.21 -5.02 -33.46
C VAL A 88 0.31 -6.19 -33.85
N TYR A 89 0.86 -7.18 -34.54
CA TYR A 89 0.13 -8.39 -34.94
C TYR A 89 0.64 -9.57 -34.12
N VAL A 90 -0.28 -10.39 -33.64
CA VAL A 90 0.00 -11.55 -32.80
C VAL A 90 -0.56 -12.79 -33.48
N ASP A 91 0.24 -13.85 -33.59
CA ASP A 91 -0.06 -15.03 -34.40
C ASP A 91 -1.28 -15.83 -33.92
N ILE A 92 -1.66 -15.66 -32.66
CA ILE A 92 -2.81 -16.34 -32.04
C ILE A 92 -4.06 -15.45 -31.90
N LEU A 93 -3.97 -14.16 -32.23
CA LEU A 93 -5.11 -13.24 -32.24
C LEU A 93 -5.60 -13.10 -33.68
N LEU A 94 -6.49 -14.01 -34.06
CA LEU A 94 -7.01 -14.15 -35.41
C LEU A 94 -8.48 -13.74 -35.48
N ASP A 95 -8.91 -13.29 -36.67
CA ASP A 95 -10.31 -13.08 -37.02
C ASP A 95 -11.01 -14.41 -37.40
N ASP A 96 -12.30 -14.35 -37.72
CA ASP A 96 -13.10 -15.51 -38.14
C ASP A 96 -12.58 -16.19 -39.43
N ASN A 97 -11.74 -15.50 -40.21
CA ASN A 97 -11.12 -16.01 -41.44
C ASN A 97 -9.70 -16.56 -41.21
N GLY A 98 -9.20 -16.56 -39.96
CA GLY A 98 -7.85 -16.97 -39.62
C GLY A 98 -6.77 -15.92 -39.95
N GLN A 99 -7.13 -14.67 -40.21
CA GLN A 99 -6.21 -13.56 -40.45
C GLN A 99 -5.86 -12.83 -39.15
N LYS A 100 -4.61 -12.36 -39.02
CA LYS A 100 -4.14 -11.64 -37.83
C LYS A 100 -4.82 -10.28 -37.71
N VAL A 101 -5.33 -9.97 -36.53
CA VAL A 101 -5.93 -8.65 -36.26
C VAL A 101 -4.89 -7.67 -35.70
N PRO A 102 -5.00 -6.37 -36.03
CA PRO A 102 -4.15 -5.36 -35.41
C PRO A 102 -4.50 -5.25 -33.93
N CYS A 103 -3.47 -5.19 -33.08
CA CYS A 103 -3.59 -5.09 -31.63
C CYS A 103 -2.91 -3.82 -31.09
N LYS A 104 -3.53 -3.26 -30.06
CA LYS A 104 -2.93 -2.28 -29.16
C LYS A 104 -2.09 -3.02 -28.12
N LEU A 105 -0.80 -2.69 -28.05
CA LEU A 105 0.09 -3.17 -27.01
C LEU A 105 0.16 -2.17 -25.86
N SER A 106 -0.07 -2.62 -24.63
CA SER A 106 0.21 -1.86 -23.42
C SER A 106 1.09 -2.66 -22.47
N PHE A 107 1.91 -1.97 -21.67
CA PHE A 107 2.74 -2.62 -20.66
C PHE A 107 2.52 -2.06 -19.25
N LYS A 108 2.72 -2.91 -18.23
CA LYS A 108 2.56 -2.58 -16.81
C LYS A 108 3.67 -3.21 -15.95
N THR A 109 3.86 -2.65 -14.75
CA THR A 109 4.84 -3.12 -13.74
C THR A 109 4.20 -3.28 -12.36
N CYS A 110 4.97 -3.89 -11.43
CA CYS A 110 4.36 -4.75 -10.43
C CYS A 110 3.85 -4.09 -9.14
N ILE A 111 4.69 -3.35 -8.43
CA ILE A 111 4.40 -3.02 -7.02
C ILE A 111 4.97 -1.68 -6.55
N ARG A 112 4.49 -1.23 -5.39
CA ARG A 112 5.10 -0.20 -4.55
C ARG A 112 5.50 -0.80 -3.20
N ALA A 113 6.55 -0.26 -2.58
CA ALA A 113 6.98 -0.63 -1.24
C ALA A 113 7.31 0.63 -0.43
N CYS A 114 7.31 0.49 0.89
CA CYS A 114 7.81 1.54 1.75
C CYS A 114 9.32 1.76 1.50
N PRO A 115 9.81 3.00 1.42
CA PRO A 115 11.24 3.28 1.30
C PRO A 115 12.06 2.83 2.52
N TYR A 116 11.43 2.67 3.70
CA TYR A 116 12.05 2.16 4.92
C TYR A 116 12.00 0.63 5.01
N ALA A 117 11.64 -0.04 3.92
CA ALA A 117 11.73 -1.47 3.85
C ALA A 117 13.16 -1.88 3.51
N ASP A 118 13.67 -2.91 4.18
CA ASP A 118 14.90 -3.55 3.74
C ASP A 118 14.62 -4.27 2.42
N LEU A 119 15.04 -3.64 1.32
CA LEU A 119 14.79 -4.15 -0.02
C LEU A 119 15.59 -5.41 -0.33
N GLU A 120 16.69 -5.67 0.38
CA GLU A 120 17.45 -6.92 0.23
C GLU A 120 16.71 -8.05 0.93
N ASP A 121 16.19 -7.81 2.13
CA ASP A 121 15.35 -8.80 2.85
C ASP A 121 14.03 -9.09 2.13
N LEU A 122 13.50 -8.11 1.40
CA LEU A 122 12.32 -8.30 0.56
C LEU A 122 12.64 -8.99 -0.79
N ARG A 123 13.90 -9.26 -1.15
CA ARG A 123 14.21 -9.99 -2.40
C ARG A 123 14.05 -11.49 -2.23
N ALA A 124 12.81 -11.94 -2.34
CA ALA A 124 12.49 -13.34 -2.61
C ALA A 124 11.97 -13.44 -4.06
N PRO A 125 12.83 -13.77 -5.05
CA PRO A 125 12.40 -13.91 -6.43
C PRO A 125 11.32 -14.99 -6.53
N HIS A 126 10.23 -14.68 -7.21
CA HIS A 126 9.17 -15.66 -7.47
C HIS A 126 8.61 -15.49 -8.87
N THR A 127 8.10 -16.58 -9.44
CA THR A 127 7.43 -16.60 -10.74
C THR A 127 5.96 -16.97 -10.65
N THR A 128 5.53 -17.52 -9.51
CA THR A 128 4.16 -17.92 -9.21
C THR A 128 3.79 -17.46 -7.80
N ALA A 129 2.48 -17.36 -7.54
CA ALA A 129 1.96 -17.21 -6.19
C ALA A 129 1.16 -18.44 -5.80
N SER A 130 1.75 -19.31 -4.97
CA SER A 130 0.98 -20.39 -4.37
C SER A 130 0.06 -19.85 -3.28
N TRP A 131 -1.05 -20.53 -3.05
CA TRP A 131 -1.95 -20.20 -1.96
C TRP A 131 -1.26 -20.28 -0.59
N GLU A 132 -0.37 -21.26 -0.41
CA GLU A 132 0.42 -21.44 0.81
C GLU A 132 1.32 -20.23 1.09
N GLU A 133 1.96 -19.66 0.06
CA GLU A 133 2.83 -18.50 0.22
C GLU A 133 2.03 -17.23 0.53
N ILE A 134 0.87 -17.05 -0.11
CA ILE A 134 -0.06 -15.96 0.21
C ILE A 134 -0.57 -16.11 1.65
N ALA A 135 -0.98 -17.30 2.07
CA ALA A 135 -1.48 -17.57 3.40
C ALA A 135 -0.39 -17.35 4.47
N ARG A 136 0.84 -17.80 4.21
CA ARG A 136 2.00 -17.56 5.07
C ARG A 136 2.27 -16.07 5.23
N ARG A 137 2.19 -15.31 4.13
CA ARG A 137 2.40 -13.86 4.15
C ARG A 137 1.27 -13.12 4.87
N LEU A 138 0.01 -13.52 4.67
CA LEU A 138 -1.13 -12.98 5.42
C LEU A 138 -0.97 -13.22 6.92
N ALA A 139 -0.59 -14.43 7.32
CA ALA A 139 -0.33 -14.76 8.72
C ALA A 139 0.80 -13.90 9.31
N LEU A 140 1.86 -13.63 8.54
CA LEU A 140 2.93 -12.73 8.97
C LEU A 140 2.44 -11.29 9.15
N GLU A 141 1.67 -10.75 8.21
CA GLU A 141 1.11 -9.40 8.32
C GLU A 141 0.10 -9.31 9.49
N GLN A 142 -0.74 -10.32 9.68
CA GLN A 142 -1.69 -10.38 10.79
C GLN A 142 -0.99 -10.47 12.16
N LYS A 143 0.09 -11.25 12.25
CA LYS A 143 0.94 -11.31 13.45
C LYS A 143 1.61 -9.96 13.74
N GLN A 144 1.99 -9.21 12.71
CA GLN A 144 2.48 -7.84 12.85
C GLN A 144 1.37 -6.85 13.23
N GLN A 145 0.14 -7.10 12.80
CA GLN A 145 -0.99 -6.20 13.04
C GLN A 145 -1.60 -6.38 14.42
N ASP A 146 -2.06 -7.55 14.86
CA ASP A 146 -2.91 -7.59 16.07
C ASP A 146 -2.74 -8.80 17.00
N ASP A 147 -2.36 -9.99 16.52
CA ASP A 147 -2.71 -11.21 17.29
C ASP A 147 -1.86 -11.51 18.54
N HIS A 148 -0.70 -10.86 18.73
CA HIS A 148 0.19 -11.17 19.87
C HIS A 148 0.96 -9.97 20.45
N LEU A 149 0.49 -8.74 20.22
CA LEU A 149 1.16 -7.59 20.83
C LEU A 149 0.99 -7.62 22.35
N SER A 150 2.09 -7.49 23.09
CA SER A 150 2.05 -7.30 24.54
C SER A 150 1.25 -6.05 24.88
N THR A 151 0.70 -5.96 26.09
CA THR A 151 0.00 -4.76 26.56
C THR A 151 0.85 -3.50 26.36
N ASN A 152 2.16 -3.59 26.58
CA ASN A 152 3.10 -2.48 26.38
C ASN A 152 3.22 -2.09 24.89
N ALA A 153 3.29 -3.06 23.97
CA ALA A 153 3.34 -2.77 22.54
C ALA A 153 2.04 -2.13 22.04
N ILE A 154 0.88 -2.57 22.55
CA ILE A 154 -0.42 -1.94 22.26
C ILE A 154 -0.45 -0.50 22.77
N LEU A 155 0.00 -0.28 24.02
CA LEU A 155 0.04 1.04 24.63
C LEU A 155 0.95 1.99 23.85
N PHE A 156 2.14 1.51 23.48
CA PHE A 156 3.10 2.24 22.67
C PHE A 156 2.49 2.63 21.31
N ARG A 157 1.91 1.68 20.57
CA ARG A 157 1.28 1.94 19.26
C ARG A 157 0.14 2.96 19.39
N LYS A 158 -0.74 2.81 20.40
CA LYS A 158 -1.82 3.75 20.64
C LYS A 158 -1.31 5.16 20.94
N THR A 159 -0.26 5.27 21.75
CA THR A 159 0.35 6.55 22.13
C THR A 159 0.93 7.26 20.90
N LEU A 160 1.69 6.54 20.09
CA LEU A 160 2.26 7.05 18.85
C LEU A 160 1.16 7.46 17.85
N SER A 161 0.18 6.59 17.60
CA SER A 161 -0.93 6.90 16.69
C SER A 161 -1.75 8.11 17.17
N TYR A 162 -1.92 8.27 18.48
CA TYR A 162 -2.57 9.45 19.07
C TYR A 162 -1.75 10.72 18.83
N PHE A 163 -0.45 10.71 19.15
CA PHE A 163 0.44 11.84 18.90
C PHE A 163 0.46 12.24 17.41
N VAL A 164 0.59 11.26 16.52
CA VAL A 164 0.60 11.48 15.07
C VAL A 164 -0.74 12.02 14.57
N ALA A 165 -1.86 11.55 15.13
CA ALA A 165 -3.18 12.11 14.81
C ALA A 165 -3.28 13.58 15.23
N LEU A 166 -2.75 13.95 16.40
CA LEU A 166 -2.68 15.34 16.86
C LEU A 166 -1.82 16.20 15.93
N GLN A 167 -0.65 15.71 15.50
CA GLN A 167 0.22 16.42 14.54
C GLN A 167 -0.47 16.64 13.19
N ARG A 168 -1.24 15.66 12.70
CA ARG A 168 -1.97 15.76 11.42
C ARG A 168 -3.18 16.68 11.47
N GLN A 169 -3.98 16.59 12.52
CA GLN A 169 -5.26 17.30 12.58
C GLN A 169 -5.16 18.64 13.30
N GLY A 170 -4.06 18.87 14.02
CA GLY A 170 -3.96 19.97 14.98
C GLY A 170 -5.06 19.86 16.04
N CYS A 171 -5.62 20.99 16.44
CA CYS A 171 -6.68 20.99 17.43
C CYS A 171 -8.09 20.72 16.87
N GLY A 172 -8.25 20.63 15.54
CA GLY A 172 -9.54 20.47 14.86
C GLY A 172 -10.52 21.66 14.96
N GLY A 173 -10.16 22.72 15.68
CA GLY A 173 -10.96 23.93 15.83
C GLY A 173 -10.94 24.80 14.58
N PRO A 174 -11.84 25.80 14.48
CA PRO A 174 -11.82 26.75 13.38
C PRO A 174 -10.49 27.55 13.35
N PRO A 175 -10.10 28.10 12.19
CA PRO A 175 -8.99 29.05 12.13
C PRO A 175 -9.19 30.19 13.13
N HIS A 176 -8.12 30.58 13.81
CA HIS A 176 -8.12 31.69 14.76
C HIS A 176 -6.97 32.66 14.44
N GLU A 177 -6.66 33.58 15.34
CA GLU A 177 -5.52 34.49 15.26
C GLU A 177 -4.24 33.77 14.78
N GLU A 178 -3.44 34.45 13.96
CA GLU A 178 -2.24 33.85 13.38
C GLU A 178 -1.21 33.52 14.47
N THR A 179 -0.89 32.23 14.61
CA THR A 179 0.24 31.79 15.41
C THR A 179 1.54 32.34 14.84
N VAL A 180 2.30 33.05 15.67
CA VAL A 180 3.67 33.46 15.33
C VAL A 180 4.60 32.27 15.52
N TYR A 181 5.23 31.84 14.43
CA TYR A 181 6.24 30.79 14.40
C TYR A 181 7.64 31.38 14.25
N SER A 182 8.63 30.70 14.81
CA SER A 182 10.03 30.92 14.45
C SER A 182 10.31 30.46 13.02
N ALA A 183 11.39 30.94 12.41
CA ALA A 183 11.76 30.55 11.05
C ALA A 183 11.92 29.03 10.90
N SER A 184 12.57 28.37 11.88
CA SER A 184 12.72 26.91 11.88
C SER A 184 11.38 26.19 11.96
N GLU A 185 10.42 26.66 12.76
CA GLU A 185 9.09 26.04 12.86
C GLU A 185 8.29 26.22 11.56
N LEU A 186 8.48 27.32 10.83
CA LEU A 186 7.85 27.54 9.54
C LEU A 186 8.36 26.56 8.49
N ASP A 187 9.67 26.36 8.41
CA ASP A 187 10.27 25.42 7.45
C ASP A 187 9.72 23.99 7.67
N GLU A 188 9.68 23.53 8.92
CA GLU A 188 9.12 22.21 9.28
C GLU A 188 7.64 22.09 8.95
N ARG A 189 6.89 23.16 9.17
CA ARG A 189 5.46 23.21 8.87
C ARG A 189 5.21 23.19 7.37
N ASP A 190 6.01 23.89 6.59
CA ASP A 190 5.88 23.94 5.13
C ASP A 190 6.22 22.58 4.51
N GLU A 191 7.26 21.90 4.99
CA GLU A 191 7.57 20.51 4.62
C GLU A 191 6.41 19.56 4.95
N TRP A 192 5.83 19.69 6.14
CA TRP A 192 4.67 18.91 6.56
C TRP A 192 3.44 19.17 5.68
N ILE A 193 3.13 20.44 5.40
CA ILE A 193 2.01 20.82 4.53
C ILE A 193 2.22 20.23 3.14
N ALA A 194 3.42 20.35 2.56
CA ALA A 194 3.74 19.78 1.26
C ALA A 194 3.55 18.26 1.23
N GLN A 195 3.99 17.55 2.27
CA GLN A 195 3.73 16.11 2.41
C GLN A 195 2.22 15.83 2.47
N GLN A 196 1.46 16.55 3.29
CA GLN A 196 0.00 16.36 3.40
C GLN A 196 -0.73 16.68 2.09
N GLU A 197 -0.26 17.64 1.29
CA GLU A 197 -0.82 17.95 -0.02
C GLU A 197 -0.64 16.79 -1.01
N GLN A 198 0.54 16.17 -1.00
CA GLN A 198 0.81 14.97 -1.80
C GLN A 198 -0.14 13.82 -1.43
N ILE A 199 -0.39 13.63 -0.14
CA ILE A 199 -1.32 12.61 0.40
C ILE A 199 -2.76 12.91 -0.01
N ARG A 200 -3.17 14.19 0.02
CA ARG A 200 -4.54 14.63 -0.30
C ARG A 200 -4.90 14.50 -1.78
N ARG A 201 -3.95 14.29 -2.69
CA ARG A 201 -4.20 14.10 -4.14
C ARG A 201 -5.12 15.18 -4.75
N GLY A 202 -4.93 16.43 -4.33
CA GLY A 202 -5.72 17.57 -4.81
C GLY A 202 -7.04 17.80 -4.09
N HIS A 203 -7.37 17.03 -3.04
CA HIS A 203 -8.47 17.40 -2.14
C HIS A 203 -8.09 18.64 -1.33
N SER A 204 -8.92 19.67 -1.38
CA SER A 204 -8.72 20.90 -0.60
C SER A 204 -8.70 20.58 0.89
N PRO A 205 -7.72 21.09 1.67
CA PRO A 205 -7.73 20.92 3.10
C PRO A 205 -8.95 21.62 3.69
N ARG A 206 -9.47 21.08 4.80
CA ARG A 206 -10.37 21.86 5.64
C ARG A 206 -9.54 22.93 6.34
N PRO A 207 -9.95 24.19 6.35
CA PRO A 207 -9.26 25.21 7.12
C PRO A 207 -9.42 24.87 8.60
N THR A 208 -8.30 24.60 9.27
CA THR A 208 -8.25 24.28 10.71
C THR A 208 -7.35 25.27 11.43
N CYS A 209 -7.51 25.35 12.75
CA CYS A 209 -6.62 26.07 13.65
C CYS A 209 -5.16 25.69 13.42
N ASN A 210 -4.30 26.69 13.28
CA ASN A 210 -2.84 26.56 13.23
C ASN A 210 -2.19 26.51 14.64
N GLY A 211 -2.90 26.92 15.69
CA GLY A 211 -2.40 26.94 17.06
C GLY A 211 -1.60 25.71 17.52
N ARG A 212 -0.48 25.97 18.22
CA ARG A 212 0.36 24.93 18.83
C ARG A 212 -0.44 24.07 19.83
N LEU A 213 -0.05 22.80 19.94
CA LEU A 213 -0.56 21.88 20.95
C LEU A 213 0.46 21.74 22.07
N PHE A 214 -0.01 21.83 23.31
CA PHE A 214 0.82 21.65 24.51
C PHE A 214 0.36 20.45 25.30
N PHE A 215 1.32 19.65 25.76
CA PHE A 215 1.12 18.67 26.80
C PHE A 215 1.33 19.32 28.18
N ARG A 216 0.35 19.18 29.08
CA ARG A 216 0.35 19.83 30.40
C ARG A 216 -0.24 18.93 31.47
N TYR A 217 -0.01 19.30 32.72
CA TYR A 217 -0.62 18.68 33.89
C TYR A 217 -1.59 19.64 34.57
N ASP A 218 -2.73 19.11 35.02
CA ASP A 218 -3.68 19.89 35.81
C ASP A 218 -3.21 20.01 37.28
N GLY A 219 -3.95 20.74 38.11
CA GLY A 219 -3.62 20.89 39.53
C GLY A 219 -3.71 19.58 40.33
N GLN A 220 -4.22 18.50 39.74
CA GLN A 220 -4.27 17.16 40.32
C GLN A 220 -3.17 16.23 39.75
N GLY A 221 -2.27 16.75 38.91
CA GLY A 221 -1.23 15.97 38.26
C GLY A 221 -1.73 15.09 37.11
N ARG A 222 -2.93 15.34 36.57
CA ARG A 222 -3.44 14.59 35.41
C ARG A 222 -2.98 15.24 34.12
N ALA A 223 -2.37 14.44 33.25
CA ALA A 223 -1.92 14.88 31.94
C ALA A 223 -3.09 15.22 31.00
N PHE A 224 -2.95 16.27 30.20
CA PHE A 224 -3.88 16.66 29.15
C PHE A 224 -3.17 17.39 28.00
N VAL A 225 -3.75 17.31 26.80
CA VAL A 225 -3.31 18.08 25.64
C VAL A 225 -4.22 19.29 25.45
N VAL A 226 -3.67 20.47 25.18
CA VAL A 226 -4.44 21.69 24.98
C VAL A 226 -3.89 22.53 23.83
N CYS A 227 -4.78 23.12 23.04
CA CYS A 227 -4.40 24.09 22.02
C CYS A 227 -4.10 25.46 22.63
N GLU A 228 -3.08 26.14 22.13
CA GLU A 228 -2.67 27.47 22.61
C GLU A 228 -3.78 28.54 22.48
N HIS A 229 -4.66 28.40 21.49
CA HIS A 229 -5.78 29.34 21.26
C HIS A 229 -7.01 29.02 22.10
N ARG A 230 -7.01 27.92 22.86
CA ARG A 230 -8.15 27.59 23.72
C ARG A 230 -8.24 28.59 24.87
N ASN A 231 -9.36 29.30 24.92
CA ASN A 231 -9.65 30.29 25.95
C ASN A 231 -11.02 30.01 26.57
N ARG A 232 -11.07 29.95 27.91
CA ARG A 232 -12.31 29.75 28.69
C ARG A 232 -13.39 30.81 28.42
N LYS A 233 -13.01 32.00 27.95
CA LYS A 233 -13.92 33.15 27.78
C LYS A 233 -14.46 33.34 26.36
N GLY A 234 -14.05 32.57 25.37
CA GLY A 234 -14.48 32.82 23.99
C GLY A 234 -14.15 31.73 22.96
N ASN A 235 -13.09 30.95 23.17
CA ASN A 235 -12.60 29.97 22.18
C ASN A 235 -12.70 28.55 22.77
N LEU A 236 -13.92 28.12 23.09
CA LEU A 236 -14.17 26.80 23.69
C LEU A 236 -14.09 25.65 22.67
N ASP A 237 -14.15 25.97 21.38
CA ASP A 237 -14.15 25.01 20.27
C ASP A 237 -12.75 24.45 19.94
N HIS A 238 -11.70 24.99 20.55
CA HIS A 238 -10.33 24.47 20.41
C HIS A 238 -10.08 23.29 21.35
N LEU A 239 -9.14 22.41 21.00
CA LEU A 239 -8.88 21.16 21.73
C LEU A 239 -8.49 21.39 23.22
N ILE A 240 -9.16 20.65 24.10
CA ILE A 240 -8.62 20.19 25.39
C ILE A 240 -8.93 18.70 25.47
N ASP A 241 -7.93 17.89 25.76
CA ASP A 241 -8.09 16.46 25.80
C ASP A 241 -7.43 15.86 27.04
N PHE A 242 -8.26 15.48 28.01
CA PHE A 242 -7.84 14.78 29.23
C PHE A 242 -7.68 13.28 29.02
N THR A 243 -8.00 12.73 27.84
CA THR A 243 -7.79 11.30 27.56
C THR A 243 -6.31 10.95 27.55
N ALA A 244 -5.41 11.91 27.28
CA ALA A 244 -3.97 11.75 27.42
C ALA A 244 -3.56 11.18 28.80
N GLY A 245 -4.21 11.63 29.88
CA GLY A 245 -3.98 11.17 31.26
C GLY A 245 -4.90 10.04 31.74
N SER A 246 -5.68 9.40 30.86
CA SER A 246 -6.67 8.37 31.23
C SER A 246 -6.08 6.97 31.49
N GLY A 247 -4.78 6.79 31.29
CA GLY A 247 -4.11 5.48 31.32
C GLY A 247 -4.27 4.66 30.03
N LEU A 248 -4.94 5.21 29.01
CA LEU A 248 -5.03 4.60 27.67
C LEU A 248 -3.77 4.78 26.82
N TYR A 249 -2.87 5.67 27.25
CA TYR A 249 -1.62 6.02 26.60
C TYR A 249 -0.47 5.96 27.60
N ASN A 250 0.73 5.76 27.10
CA ASN A 250 1.95 5.92 27.87
C ASN A 250 2.22 7.43 27.99
N THR A 251 1.98 7.99 29.17
CA THR A 251 2.11 9.42 29.42
C THR A 251 3.54 9.92 29.35
N GLU A 252 4.51 9.12 29.78
CA GLU A 252 5.94 9.46 29.75
C GLU A 252 6.44 9.53 28.30
N TYR A 253 6.08 8.53 27.48
CA TYR A 253 6.42 8.55 26.06
C TYR A 253 5.72 9.69 25.33
N LEU A 254 4.46 9.98 25.66
CA LEU A 254 3.73 11.11 25.07
C LEU A 254 4.38 12.45 25.46
N GLU A 255 4.77 12.61 26.72
CA GLU A 255 5.50 13.78 27.21
C GLU A 255 6.82 13.96 26.44
N ALA A 256 7.63 12.89 26.33
CA ALA A 256 8.87 12.89 25.58
C ALA A 256 8.67 13.33 24.12
N LEU A 257 7.61 12.84 23.45
CA LEU A 257 7.26 13.23 22.08
C LEU A 257 6.89 14.73 21.96
N PHE A 258 6.20 15.30 22.94
CA PHE A 258 5.83 16.72 22.93
C PHE A 258 7.00 17.66 23.25
N PHE A 259 7.95 17.21 24.08
CA PHE A 259 9.13 17.99 24.45
C PHE A 259 10.36 17.67 23.60
N ASN A 260 10.23 16.76 22.63
CA ASN A 260 11.32 16.27 21.79
C ASN A 260 12.52 15.75 22.63
N ASP A 261 12.23 15.03 23.71
CA ASP A 261 13.23 14.36 24.54
C ASP A 261 13.75 13.13 23.79
N THR A 262 14.84 13.33 23.04
CA THR A 262 15.38 12.31 22.12
C THR A 262 15.86 11.06 22.84
N ASP A 263 16.36 11.20 24.06
CA ASP A 263 16.91 10.07 24.83
C ASP A 263 15.77 9.17 25.33
N MET A 264 14.72 9.77 25.90
CA MET A 264 13.55 9.02 26.36
C MET A 264 12.77 8.43 25.18
N ILE A 265 12.66 9.17 24.06
CA ILE A 265 12.07 8.63 22.82
C ILE A 265 12.86 7.39 22.36
N ALA A 266 14.18 7.47 22.29
CA ALA A 266 15.02 6.37 21.83
C ALA A 266 14.86 5.14 22.73
N GLU A 267 14.81 5.32 24.04
CA GLU A 267 14.58 4.22 24.99
C GLU A 267 13.23 3.51 24.73
N PHE A 268 12.13 4.26 24.60
CA PHE A 268 10.82 3.66 24.35
C PHE A 268 10.75 2.97 22.99
N GLU A 269 11.35 3.56 21.95
CA GLU A 269 11.37 2.97 20.61
C GLU A 269 12.26 1.72 20.55
N GLU A 270 13.40 1.68 21.23
CA GLU A 270 14.27 0.51 21.35
C GLU A 270 13.54 -0.63 22.08
N GLN A 271 12.82 -0.33 23.16
CA GLN A 271 11.99 -1.33 23.85
C GLN A 271 10.87 -1.86 22.93
N GLY A 272 10.21 -0.98 22.17
CA GLY A 272 9.18 -1.35 21.19
C GLY A 272 9.72 -2.24 20.07
N LEU A 273 10.95 -1.97 19.62
CA LEU A 273 11.66 -2.77 18.63
C LEU A 273 12.04 -4.14 19.20
N ALA A 274 12.63 -4.20 20.39
CA ALA A 274 13.12 -5.43 21.02
C ALA A 274 12.00 -6.43 21.34
N VAL A 275 10.84 -5.95 21.78
CA VAL A 275 9.74 -6.82 22.25
C VAL A 275 8.86 -7.32 21.10
N ALA A 276 8.54 -6.46 20.13
CA ALA A 276 7.52 -6.76 19.13
C ALA A 276 7.91 -6.38 17.70
N ASN A 277 9.13 -5.89 17.46
CA ASN A 277 9.53 -5.28 16.20
C ASN A 277 8.52 -4.20 15.74
N THR A 278 8.06 -3.40 16.70
CA THR A 278 7.06 -2.35 16.50
C THR A 278 7.63 -0.96 16.69
N GLY A 279 7.03 0.01 16.01
CA GLY A 279 7.31 1.42 16.17
C GLY A 279 7.98 2.07 14.97
N PRO A 280 8.28 3.37 15.07
CA PRO A 280 8.80 4.17 13.97
C PRO A 280 10.16 3.67 13.45
N SER A 281 10.95 3.11 14.35
CA SER A 281 12.27 2.56 14.08
C SER A 281 12.26 1.11 13.59
N SER A 282 11.10 0.46 13.44
CA SER A 282 11.04 -0.93 13.00
C SER A 282 11.14 -1.09 11.47
N ILE A 283 11.77 -2.19 11.04
CA ILE A 283 11.92 -2.49 9.62
C ILE A 283 10.54 -2.64 8.97
N CYS A 284 10.33 -1.91 7.88
CA CYS A 284 9.09 -2.02 7.15
C CYS A 284 9.06 -3.24 6.24
N THR A 285 8.01 -4.06 6.32
CA THR A 285 7.74 -5.16 5.37
C THR A 285 6.60 -4.84 4.39
N THR A 286 6.02 -3.64 4.48
CA THR A 286 4.85 -3.24 3.70
C THR A 286 5.18 -3.13 2.21
N VAL A 287 4.50 -3.96 1.44
CA VAL A 287 4.45 -3.93 -0.02
C VAL A 287 2.99 -3.84 -0.41
N ALA A 288 2.68 -3.02 -1.41
CA ALA A 288 1.34 -2.86 -1.91
C ALA A 288 1.31 -2.98 -3.44
N ASN A 289 0.16 -3.40 -3.96
CA ASN A 289 -0.07 -3.38 -5.40
C ASN A 289 -0.02 -1.95 -5.95
N CYS A 290 0.33 -1.80 -7.23
CA CYS A 290 0.31 -0.47 -7.85
C CYS A 290 -1.11 0.12 -8.00
N SER A 291 -2.16 -0.70 -7.90
CA SER A 291 -3.56 -0.27 -7.94
C SER A 291 -4.05 0.34 -6.62
N THR A 292 -3.35 0.14 -5.49
CA THR A 292 -3.88 0.60 -4.21
C THR A 292 -4.09 2.10 -4.20
N ILE A 293 -5.22 2.54 -3.65
CA ILE A 293 -5.44 3.96 -3.41
C ILE A 293 -4.56 4.48 -2.27
N LYS A 294 -3.94 3.60 -1.48
CA LYS A 294 -3.01 3.99 -0.43
C LYS A 294 -1.79 4.69 -1.05
N VAL A 295 -1.52 5.93 -0.63
CA VAL A 295 -0.29 6.67 -0.96
C VAL A 295 0.78 6.29 0.04
N ASP A 296 0.40 6.20 1.32
CA ASP A 296 1.34 6.03 2.42
C ASP A 296 1.13 4.70 3.12
N ARG A 297 2.15 4.34 3.90
CA ARG A 297 2.04 3.26 4.87
C ARG A 297 1.10 3.68 6.00
N VAL A 298 0.47 2.68 6.63
CA VAL A 298 -0.29 2.88 7.88
C VAL A 298 0.64 3.22 9.05
N ASN A 299 1.81 2.57 9.12
CA ASN A 299 2.76 2.76 10.19
C ASN A 299 3.68 3.93 9.89
N GLU A 300 3.99 4.67 10.95
CA GLU A 300 4.92 5.79 10.93
C GLU A 300 6.37 5.32 10.92
N HIS A 301 7.27 6.22 10.52
CA HIS A 301 8.70 5.98 10.40
C HIS A 301 9.51 7.12 10.99
N ARG A 302 10.74 6.85 11.42
CA ARG A 302 11.75 7.91 11.68
C ARG A 302 12.55 8.15 10.40
N ASP A 303 12.73 9.41 10.00
CA ASP A 303 13.68 9.77 8.95
C ASP A 303 15.11 9.89 9.49
N ALA A 304 16.05 10.35 8.64
CA ALA A 304 17.45 10.49 8.99
C ALA A 304 17.71 11.53 10.09
N ASP A 305 16.79 12.50 10.26
CA ASP A 305 16.85 13.53 11.29
C ASP A 305 16.10 13.10 12.56
N GLY A 306 15.58 11.87 12.58
CA GLY A 306 14.81 11.34 13.69
C GLY A 306 13.41 11.93 13.78
N LYS A 307 12.86 12.54 12.72
CA LYS A 307 11.48 13.05 12.71
C LYS A 307 10.50 11.94 12.35
N ILE A 308 9.29 12.01 12.91
CA ILE A 308 8.22 11.06 12.58
C ILE A 308 7.60 11.45 11.24
N VAL A 309 7.70 10.57 10.25
CA VAL A 309 7.21 10.79 8.89
C VAL A 309 6.24 9.70 8.45
N LEU A 310 5.38 10.09 7.51
CA LEU A 310 4.54 9.16 6.75
C LEU A 310 5.20 8.86 5.43
N ALA A 311 5.87 7.72 5.39
CA ALA A 311 6.56 7.29 4.21
C ALA A 311 5.56 7.02 3.07
N ALA A 312 5.61 7.86 2.05
CA ALA A 312 4.92 7.59 0.79
C ALA A 312 5.50 6.32 0.16
N LEU A 313 4.61 5.42 -0.28
CA LEU A 313 5.00 4.18 -0.92
C LEU A 313 5.72 4.50 -2.25
N THR A 314 6.98 4.11 -2.33
CA THR A 314 7.81 4.28 -3.51
C THR A 314 7.64 3.12 -4.47
N ARG A 315 7.86 3.36 -5.75
CA ARG A 315 7.73 2.31 -6.75
C ARG A 315 9.01 1.49 -6.83
N LEU A 316 8.88 0.16 -6.69
CA LEU A 316 10.01 -0.73 -6.87
C LEU A 316 10.23 -1.04 -8.34
N LYS A 317 11.51 -1.07 -8.73
CA LYS A 317 11.95 -1.48 -10.07
C LYS A 317 11.81 -2.99 -10.20
N CYS A 318 10.59 -3.44 -10.51
CA CYS A 318 10.36 -4.84 -10.85
C CYS A 318 10.81 -5.11 -12.29
N LYS A 319 11.57 -6.20 -12.49
CA LYS A 319 12.00 -6.65 -13.83
C LYS A 319 10.86 -7.34 -14.57
N CYS A 320 9.89 -7.90 -13.86
CA CYS A 320 8.71 -8.48 -14.46
C CYS A 320 7.90 -7.43 -15.26
N LYS A 321 7.54 -7.81 -16.49
CA LYS A 321 6.73 -7.02 -17.42
C LYS A 321 5.46 -7.79 -17.75
N PHE A 322 4.36 -7.06 -17.70
CA PHE A 322 3.06 -7.53 -18.20
C PHE A 322 2.76 -6.81 -19.50
N LEU A 323 2.72 -7.54 -20.60
CA LEU A 323 2.39 -7.04 -21.93
C LEU A 323 0.97 -7.46 -22.27
N LEU A 324 0.07 -6.51 -22.49
CA LEU A 324 -1.31 -6.78 -22.86
C LEU A 324 -1.52 -6.42 -24.33
N TYR A 325 -1.93 -7.41 -25.12
CA TYR A 325 -2.29 -7.30 -26.51
C TYR A 325 -3.82 -7.34 -26.62
N GLU A 326 -4.41 -6.18 -26.89
CA GLU A 326 -5.85 -6.03 -27.07
C GLU A 326 -6.15 -5.79 -28.55
N PRO A 327 -7.00 -6.60 -29.21
CA PRO A 327 -7.47 -6.27 -30.54
C PRO A 327 -8.04 -4.85 -30.58
N HIS A 328 -7.81 -4.17 -31.69
CA HIS A 328 -8.42 -2.86 -31.92
C HIS A 328 -9.96 -2.95 -31.79
N PRO A 329 -10.66 -1.92 -31.27
CA PRO A 329 -12.10 -1.99 -30.99
C PRO A 329 -12.96 -2.42 -32.18
N GLU A 330 -12.57 -2.05 -33.40
CA GLU A 330 -13.23 -2.43 -34.65
C GLU A 330 -13.13 -3.93 -34.98
N TYR A 331 -12.12 -4.64 -34.45
CA TYR A 331 -11.91 -6.08 -34.63
C TYR A 331 -12.37 -6.93 -33.44
N ALA A 332 -12.82 -6.32 -32.34
CA ALA A 332 -13.17 -7.03 -31.10
C ALA A 332 -14.30 -8.07 -31.27
N LYS A 333 -15.17 -7.92 -32.27
CA LYS A 333 -16.21 -8.89 -32.61
C LYS A 333 -15.68 -10.11 -33.35
N GLN A 334 -14.62 -9.92 -34.16
CA GLN A 334 -14.03 -10.96 -35.01
C GLN A 334 -12.91 -11.71 -34.28
N CYS A 335 -12.22 -11.04 -33.36
CA CYS A 335 -11.22 -11.64 -32.49
C CYS A 335 -11.66 -11.44 -31.03
N PRO A 336 -12.43 -12.39 -30.45
CA PRO A 336 -12.98 -12.24 -29.11
C PRO A 336 -11.96 -12.56 -28.01
N TRP A 337 -10.66 -12.33 -28.24
CA TRP A 337 -9.58 -12.74 -27.34
C TRP A 337 -8.63 -11.59 -27.01
N VAL A 338 -8.11 -11.60 -25.78
CA VAL A 338 -7.04 -10.71 -25.30
C VAL A 338 -5.90 -11.58 -24.80
N LEU A 339 -4.67 -11.23 -25.15
CA LEU A 339 -3.48 -11.93 -24.69
C LEU A 339 -2.71 -11.09 -23.67
N LEU A 340 -2.50 -11.63 -22.49
CA LEU A 340 -1.56 -11.13 -21.49
C LEU A 340 -0.28 -11.98 -21.53
N VAL A 341 0.87 -11.36 -21.78
CA VAL A 341 2.18 -12.01 -21.74
C VAL A 341 2.96 -11.50 -20.53
N CYS A 342 3.41 -12.43 -19.70
CA CYS A 342 4.20 -12.17 -18.51
C CYS A 342 5.64 -12.61 -18.74
N HIS A 343 6.61 -11.75 -18.44
CA HIS A 343 8.04 -12.02 -18.62
C HIS A 343 8.86 -11.46 -17.47
N GLY A 344 9.85 -12.21 -17.00
CA GLY A 344 10.73 -11.87 -15.88
C GLY A 344 10.18 -12.40 -14.55
N ASP A 345 11.08 -12.57 -13.58
CA ASP A 345 10.74 -12.88 -12.20
C ASP A 345 10.37 -11.61 -11.42
N HIS A 346 9.68 -11.82 -10.30
CA HIS A 346 9.36 -10.76 -9.35
C HIS A 346 10.43 -10.69 -8.26
N PRO A 347 11.33 -9.69 -8.23
CA PRO A 347 12.40 -9.57 -7.24
C PRO A 347 11.89 -8.95 -5.93
N HIS A 348 10.66 -9.25 -5.56
CA HIS A 348 9.96 -8.68 -4.42
C HIS A 348 8.98 -9.70 -3.85
N PRO A 349 8.41 -9.50 -2.66
CA PRO A 349 7.48 -10.47 -2.08
C PRO A 349 6.09 -10.37 -2.74
N ILE A 350 5.28 -11.43 -2.68
CA ILE A 350 3.94 -11.54 -3.28
C ILE A 350 2.94 -10.53 -2.67
N PRO A 351 2.52 -9.45 -3.36
CA PRO A 351 1.64 -8.44 -2.77
C PRO A 351 0.34 -9.09 -2.30
N LEU A 352 -0.17 -8.67 -1.15
CA LEU A 352 -1.38 -9.26 -0.58
C LEU A 352 -2.65 -8.70 -1.23
N PRO A 353 -3.74 -9.49 -1.32
CA PRO A 353 -5.01 -9.02 -1.86
C PRO A 353 -5.53 -7.83 -1.06
N THR A 354 -5.88 -6.74 -1.73
CA THR A 354 -6.41 -5.53 -1.06
C THR A 354 -7.93 -5.55 -0.90
N LYS A 355 -8.60 -6.49 -1.58
CA LYS A 355 -10.04 -6.71 -1.53
C LYS A 355 -10.25 -8.20 -1.33
N THR A 356 -10.72 -8.58 -0.15
CA THR A 356 -11.27 -9.91 0.14
C THR A 356 -12.76 -9.78 0.36
#